data_AF-A0A6A3G541-F1
#
_entry.id   AF-A0A6A3G541-F1
#
_cell.length_a   1.000
_cell.length_b   1.000
_cell.length_c   1.000
_cell.angle_alpha   90.00
_cell.angle_beta   90.00
_cell.angle_gamma   90.00
#
_symmetry.space_group_name_H-M   'P 1'
#
loop_
_entity.id
_entity.type
_entity.pdbx_description
1 polymer ?
#
loop_
_entity_poly.entity_id
_entity_poly.type
_entity_poly.pdbx_seq_one_letter_code
_entity_poly.pdbx_strand_id
1 'polypeptide(L)'
;PESVCSSAAKDSKYITAMRETGWEYDETKFGPDPTYADLYDGSYGPTNSVLAVAEDPLALLFYFMPPKLWAQIAVESNTYHRQSIPQRARAIRAQQRKGGGKVEDLGDIRRCLDGVEDIEAYEVLRVMALLIARMLAPIRKGIAAHWSVAKVGAMPANRFGLFMSKNR
;
A
#
# COMPACT_ATOMS: atom_id res chain seq x y z
N PRO A 1 8.56 24.24 -11.07
CA PRO A 1 9.86 23.56 -11.29
C PRO A 1 9.66 22.05 -11.30
N GLU A 2 10.11 21.34 -12.33
CA GLU A 2 10.15 19.87 -12.27
C GLU A 2 11.04 19.46 -11.10
N SER A 3 10.57 18.51 -10.28
CA SER A 3 11.38 18.04 -9.15
C SER A 3 12.61 17.32 -9.69
N VAL A 4 13.78 17.62 -9.12
CA VAL A 4 15.06 16.96 -9.44
C VAL A 4 14.93 15.42 -9.35
N CYS A 5 14.10 14.94 -8.43
CA CYS A 5 13.78 13.52 -8.31
C CYS A 5 12.99 12.99 -9.51
N SER A 6 12.09 13.78 -10.10
CA SER A 6 11.31 13.37 -11.28
C SER A 6 12.12 13.34 -12.57
N SER A 7 13.15 14.19 -12.72
CA SER A 7 14.05 14.15 -13.86
C SER A 7 15.02 12.98 -13.75
N ALA A 8 15.62 12.79 -12.57
CA ALA A 8 16.49 11.65 -12.26
C ALA A 8 15.80 10.29 -12.47
N ALA A 9 14.55 10.14 -12.00
CA ALA A 9 13.79 8.90 -12.15
C ALA A 9 13.45 8.55 -13.61
N LYS A 10 13.47 9.52 -14.53
CA LYS A 10 13.18 9.31 -15.96
C LYS A 10 14.45 9.06 -16.78
N ASP A 11 15.63 9.28 -16.22
CA ASP A 11 16.90 9.03 -16.90
C ASP A 11 17.42 7.62 -16.60
N SER A 12 17.16 6.71 -17.55
CA SER A 12 17.57 5.30 -17.45
C SER A 12 19.08 5.11 -17.33
N LYS A 13 19.90 5.99 -17.91
CA LYS A 13 21.36 5.88 -17.83
C LYS A 13 21.84 6.28 -16.43
N TYR A 14 21.28 7.37 -15.90
CA TYR A 14 21.52 7.83 -14.54
C TYR A 14 21.15 6.77 -13.49
N ILE A 15 19.96 6.16 -13.61
CA ILE A 15 19.52 5.08 -12.71
C ILE A 15 20.41 3.82 -12.81
N THR A 16 20.93 3.51 -14.00
CA THR A 16 21.83 2.37 -14.19
C THR A 16 23.20 2.62 -13.56
N ALA A 17 23.75 3.83 -13.71
CA ALA A 17 25.01 4.22 -13.08
C ALA A 17 24.91 4.24 -11.56
N MET A 18 23.80 4.77 -11.00
CA MET A 18 23.50 4.73 -9.56
C MET A 18 23.52 3.32 -8.95
N ARG A 19 23.28 2.27 -9.75
CA ARG A 19 23.35 0.89 -9.25
C ARG A 19 24.77 0.50 -8.86
N GLU A 20 25.77 1.07 -9.52
CA GLU A 20 27.18 0.79 -9.29
C GLU A 20 27.80 1.82 -8.32
N THR A 21 27.43 3.09 -8.44
CA THR A 21 27.98 4.19 -7.62
C THR A 21 27.23 4.42 -6.30
N GLY A 22 26.03 3.85 -6.15
CA GLY A 22 25.16 4.10 -5.00
C GLY A 22 24.49 5.48 -5.05
N TRP A 23 23.87 5.87 -3.92
CA TRP A 23 23.37 7.22 -3.72
C TRP A 23 24.52 8.08 -3.19
N GLU A 24 25.00 9.03 -3.98
CA GLU A 24 25.91 10.05 -3.48
C GLU A 24 25.13 11.02 -2.59
N TYR A 25 25.57 11.17 -1.34
CA TYR A 25 25.00 12.12 -0.40
C TYR A 25 25.44 13.53 -0.79
N ASP A 26 24.49 14.38 -1.16
CA ASP A 26 24.76 15.77 -1.56
C ASP A 26 24.94 16.64 -0.30
N GLU A 27 26.18 16.73 0.17
CA GLU A 27 26.55 17.53 1.35
C GLU A 27 26.19 19.02 1.20
N THR A 28 26.16 19.53 -0.05
CA THR A 28 25.84 20.94 -0.32
C THR A 28 24.37 21.27 -0.08
N LYS A 29 23.50 20.27 -0.24
CA LYS A 29 22.05 20.39 -0.10
C LYS A 29 21.53 19.94 1.26
N PHE A 30 22.14 18.91 1.83
CA PHE A 30 21.66 18.28 3.06
C PHE A 30 22.57 18.51 4.29
N GLY A 31 23.68 19.24 4.12
CA GLY A 31 24.67 19.46 5.17
C GLY A 31 25.71 18.34 5.21
N PRO A 32 26.72 18.40 6.10
CA PRO A 32 27.73 17.35 6.22
C PRO A 32 27.08 15.99 6.53
N ASP A 33 27.73 14.89 6.15
CA ASP A 33 27.24 13.54 6.42
C ASP A 33 26.89 13.42 7.92
N PRO A 34 25.64 13.09 8.28
CA PRO A 34 25.25 13.06 9.67
C PRO A 34 26.11 12.05 10.41
N THR A 35 26.95 12.56 11.32
CA THR A 35 27.56 11.71 12.33
C THR A 35 26.42 11.23 13.22
N TYR A 36 26.01 9.97 13.05
CA TYR A 36 25.00 9.33 13.89
C TYR A 36 25.55 9.12 15.31
N ALA A 37 25.82 10.21 16.02
CA ALA A 37 26.45 10.21 17.34
C ALA A 37 25.60 9.51 18.40
N ASP A 38 24.28 9.41 18.16
CA ASP A 38 23.31 8.71 19.01
C ASP A 38 23.01 7.28 18.52
N LEU A 39 23.83 6.71 17.63
CA LEU A 39 23.67 5.32 17.24
C LEU A 39 23.97 4.43 18.45
N TYR A 40 23.05 3.52 18.75
CA TYR A 40 23.18 2.60 19.87
C TYR A 40 24.48 1.78 19.76
N ASP A 41 25.40 1.99 20.71
CA ASP A 41 26.72 1.35 20.80
C ASP A 41 26.72 0.12 21.74
N GLY A 42 25.56 -0.21 22.30
CA GLY A 42 25.38 -1.33 23.22
C GLY A 42 25.32 -2.70 22.54
N SER A 43 25.09 -3.73 23.36
CA SER A 43 24.93 -5.10 22.89
C SER A 43 23.76 -5.22 21.91
N TYR A 44 24.00 -5.77 20.73
CA TYR A 44 22.98 -6.03 19.73
C TYR A 44 21.83 -6.88 20.28
N GLY A 45 20.60 -6.61 19.84
CA GLY A 45 19.43 -7.42 20.15
C GLY A 45 18.14 -6.61 20.34
N PRO A 46 16.99 -7.30 20.50
CA PRO A 46 15.73 -6.63 20.81
C PRO A 46 15.79 -5.99 22.20
N THR A 47 15.15 -4.83 22.35
CA THR A 47 15.01 -4.19 23.67
C THR A 47 14.12 -5.02 24.59
N ASN A 48 14.30 -4.88 25.91
CA ASN A 48 13.45 -5.55 26.90
C ASN A 48 11.95 -5.31 26.69
N SER A 49 11.58 -4.13 26.16
CA SER A 49 10.19 -3.80 25.82
C SER A 49 9.63 -4.62 24.65
N VAL A 50 10.46 -4.94 23.64
CA VAL A 50 10.08 -5.82 22.53
C VAL A 50 10.04 -7.28 23.01
N LEU A 51 11.02 -7.69 23.81
CA LEU A 51 11.07 -9.06 24.37
C LEU A 51 9.82 -9.39 25.19
N ALA A 52 9.26 -8.42 25.90
CA ALA A 52 8.03 -8.60 26.68
C ALA A 52 6.80 -8.97 25.82
N VAL A 53 6.81 -8.65 24.52
CA VAL A 53 5.70 -8.93 23.58
C VAL A 53 6.09 -9.88 22.46
N ALA A 54 7.31 -10.43 22.47
CA ALA A 54 7.87 -11.17 21.34
C ALA A 54 7.13 -12.47 21.02
N GLU A 55 6.55 -13.13 22.04
CA GLU A 55 5.82 -14.39 21.91
C GLU A 55 4.38 -14.22 21.37
N ASP A 56 3.87 -12.99 21.29
CA ASP A 56 2.57 -12.68 20.70
C ASP A 56 2.78 -11.91 19.38
N PRO A 57 2.64 -12.57 18.22
CA PRO A 57 2.82 -11.94 16.91
C PRO A 57 1.91 -10.73 16.68
N LEU A 58 0.72 -10.71 17.29
CA LEU A 58 -0.21 -9.59 17.16
C LEU A 58 0.20 -8.42 18.06
N ALA A 59 0.64 -8.70 19.29
CA ALA A 59 1.21 -7.67 20.16
C ALA A 59 2.50 -7.08 19.56
N LEU A 60 3.36 -7.91 18.98
CA LEU A 60 4.56 -7.47 18.27
C LEU A 60 4.23 -6.61 17.05
N LEU A 61 3.18 -6.97 16.29
CA LEU A 61 2.67 -6.14 15.19
C LEU A 61 2.25 -4.75 15.70
N PHE A 62 1.46 -4.69 16.77
CA PHE A 62 0.98 -3.42 17.32
C PHE A 62 2.05 -2.63 18.07
N TYR A 63 3.13 -3.27 18.52
CA TYR A 63 4.31 -2.60 19.05
C TYR A 63 4.96 -1.71 17.98
N PHE A 64 5.14 -2.24 16.76
CA PHE A 64 5.74 -1.48 15.65
C PHE A 64 4.73 -0.64 14.88
N MET A 65 3.47 -1.05 14.84
CA MET A 65 2.40 -0.35 14.12
C MET A 65 1.21 -0.12 15.06
N PRO A 66 1.23 0.96 15.86
CA PRO A 66 0.23 1.21 16.89
C PRO A 66 -1.19 1.37 16.33
N PRO A 67 -2.25 1.06 17.11
CA PRO A 67 -3.66 1.28 16.72
C PRO A 67 -3.95 2.66 16.12
N LYS A 68 -3.31 3.71 16.65
CA LYS A 68 -3.46 5.09 16.17
C LYS A 68 -3.01 5.26 14.72
N LEU A 69 -1.95 4.56 14.30
CA LEU A 69 -1.46 4.59 12.92
C LEU A 69 -2.55 4.10 11.96
N TRP A 70 -3.19 2.97 12.27
CA TRP A 70 -4.24 2.39 11.44
C TRP A 70 -5.48 3.29 11.34
N ALA A 71 -5.84 3.95 12.45
CA ALA A 71 -6.91 4.95 12.44
C ALA A 71 -6.57 6.15 11.55
N GLN A 72 -5.33 6.64 11.60
CA GLN A 72 -4.88 7.73 10.74
C GLN A 72 -4.86 7.33 9.26
N ILE A 73 -4.38 6.11 8.95
CA ILE A 73 -4.40 5.60 7.57
C ILE A 73 -5.84 5.54 7.04
N ALA A 74 -6.80 5.10 7.85
CA ALA A 74 -8.21 5.07 7.45
C ALA A 74 -8.75 6.48 7.15
N VAL A 75 -8.48 7.45 8.04
CA VAL A 75 -8.87 8.86 7.84
C VAL A 75 -8.28 9.44 6.55
N GLU A 76 -6.98 9.25 6.33
CA GLU A 76 -6.31 9.77 5.13
C GLU A 76 -6.77 9.04 3.85
N SER A 77 -7.05 7.73 3.94
CA SER A 77 -7.59 6.95 2.82
C SER A 77 -8.98 7.41 2.41
N ASN A 78 -9.86 7.70 3.38
CA ASN A 78 -11.20 8.25 3.11
C ASN A 78 -11.13 9.68 2.58
N THR A 79 -10.19 10.48 3.09
CA THR A 79 -9.92 11.83 2.57
C THR A 79 -9.48 11.77 1.11
N TYR A 80 -8.51 10.90 0.80
CA TYR A 80 -8.07 10.66 -0.57
C TYR A 80 -9.20 10.15 -1.47
N HIS A 81 -10.03 9.20 -0.98
CA HIS A 81 -11.18 8.68 -1.73
C HIS A 81 -12.07 9.83 -2.19
N ARG A 82 -12.54 10.69 -1.27
CA ARG A 82 -13.40 11.85 -1.58
C ARG A 82 -12.75 12.82 -2.55
N GLN A 83 -11.48 13.17 -2.32
CA GLN A 83 -10.73 14.08 -3.20
C GLN A 83 -10.55 13.51 -4.62
N SER A 84 -10.43 12.17 -4.73
CA SER A 84 -10.20 11.48 -6.00
C SER A 84 -11.48 11.25 -6.83
N ILE A 85 -12.68 11.40 -6.24
CA ILE A 85 -13.97 11.13 -6.92
C ILE A 85 -14.08 11.84 -8.27
N PRO A 86 -13.81 13.15 -8.41
CA PRO A 86 -13.97 13.84 -9.69
C PRO A 86 -13.08 13.30 -10.80
N GLN A 87 -11.83 12.95 -10.47
CA GLN A 87 -10.87 12.39 -11.42
C GLN A 87 -11.24 10.96 -11.79
N ARG A 88 -11.56 10.12 -10.80
CA ARG A 88 -11.96 8.72 -11.02
C ARG A 88 -13.25 8.64 -11.83
N ALA A 89 -14.24 9.49 -11.58
CA ALA A 89 -15.48 9.52 -12.36
C ALA A 89 -15.22 9.82 -13.85
N ARG A 90 -14.30 10.74 -14.16
CA ARG A 90 -13.88 11.03 -15.55
C ARG A 90 -13.17 9.84 -16.18
N ALA A 91 -12.29 9.18 -15.44
CA ALA A 91 -11.56 8.00 -15.92
C ALA A 91 -12.50 6.82 -16.22
N ILE A 92 -13.43 6.54 -15.31
CA ILE A 92 -14.46 5.49 -15.48
C ILE A 92 -15.31 5.79 -16.71
N ARG A 93 -15.82 7.02 -16.86
CA ARG A 93 -16.62 7.39 -18.04
C ARG A 93 -15.84 7.30 -19.34
N ALA A 94 -14.57 7.70 -19.34
CA ALA A 94 -13.70 7.55 -20.50
C ALA A 94 -13.50 6.07 -20.88
N GLN A 95 -13.40 5.18 -19.88
CA GLN A 95 -13.31 3.73 -20.10
C GLN A 95 -14.63 3.16 -20.65
N GLN A 96 -15.78 3.60 -20.13
CA GLN A 96 -17.10 3.18 -20.65
C GLN A 96 -17.29 3.56 -22.12
N ARG A 97 -16.86 4.77 -22.52
CA ARG A 97 -16.89 5.21 -23.93
C ARG A 97 -16.07 4.32 -24.86
N LYS A 98 -14.93 3.81 -24.39
CA LYS A 98 -14.09 2.88 -25.15
C LYS A 98 -14.69 1.48 -25.23
N GLY A 99 -15.46 1.07 -24.22
CA GLY A 99 -16.04 -0.27 -24.10
C GLY A 99 -17.30 -0.52 -24.94
N GLY A 100 -17.82 0.48 -25.67
CA GLY A 100 -18.97 0.33 -26.56
C GLY A 100 -20.32 0.05 -25.87
N GLY A 101 -20.35 0.04 -24.53
CA GLY A 101 -21.57 -0.14 -23.73
C GLY A 101 -22.30 1.16 -23.42
N LYS A 102 -23.35 1.07 -22.59
CA LYS A 102 -24.04 2.24 -22.04
C LYS A 102 -23.05 3.11 -21.26
N VAL A 103 -22.98 4.39 -21.60
CA VAL A 103 -22.16 5.37 -20.90
C VAL A 103 -23.02 6.05 -19.85
N GLU A 104 -22.62 5.92 -18.59
CA GLU A 104 -23.30 6.57 -17.47
C GLU A 104 -23.02 8.08 -17.48
N ASP A 105 -23.92 8.85 -16.86
CA ASP A 105 -23.65 10.26 -16.64
C ASP A 105 -22.55 10.46 -15.60
N LEU A 106 -21.79 11.56 -15.72
CA LEU A 106 -20.75 11.87 -14.74
C LEU A 106 -21.30 12.07 -13.33
N GLY A 107 -22.52 12.62 -13.20
CA GLY A 107 -23.18 12.81 -11.92
C GLY A 107 -23.51 11.48 -11.24
N ASP A 108 -23.99 10.50 -12.00
CA ASP A 108 -24.35 9.16 -11.51
C ASP A 108 -23.11 8.41 -11.03
N ILE A 109 -22.02 8.43 -11.81
CA ILE A 109 -20.75 7.79 -11.42
C ILE A 109 -20.21 8.43 -10.13
N ARG A 110 -20.28 9.77 -10.01
CA ARG A 110 -19.84 10.46 -8.79
C ARG A 110 -20.67 10.07 -7.59
N ARG A 111 -22.00 10.02 -7.73
CA ARG A 111 -22.92 9.63 -6.65
C ARG A 111 -22.67 8.18 -6.21
N CYS A 112 -22.41 7.29 -7.16
CA CYS A 112 -22.04 5.91 -6.87
C CYS A 112 -20.73 5.83 -6.08
N LEU A 113 -19.70 6.58 -6.49
CA LEU A 113 -18.42 6.63 -5.77
C LEU A 113 -18.54 7.28 -4.38
N ASP A 114 -19.39 8.29 -4.24
CA ASP A 114 -19.62 9.00 -2.98
C ASP A 114 -20.44 8.16 -1.99
N GLY A 115 -21.30 7.27 -2.49
CA GLY A 115 -22.06 6.31 -1.69
C GLY A 115 -21.27 5.11 -1.18
N VAL A 116 -19.97 5.02 -1.47
CA VAL A 116 -19.11 3.97 -0.92
C VAL A 116 -18.87 4.26 0.56
N GLU A 117 -19.18 3.29 1.43
CA GLU A 117 -18.94 3.40 2.87
C GLU A 117 -17.47 3.66 3.17
N ASP A 118 -17.22 4.55 4.13
CA ASP A 118 -15.89 4.87 4.64
C ASP A 118 -15.14 3.60 5.05
N ILE A 119 -13.83 3.62 4.83
CA ILE A 119 -12.88 2.61 5.27
C ILE A 119 -12.69 2.74 6.78
N GLU A 120 -12.87 1.64 7.51
CA GLU A 120 -12.59 1.58 8.93
C GLU A 120 -11.16 1.08 9.21
N ALA A 121 -10.61 1.42 10.38
CA ALA A 121 -9.23 1.07 10.75
C ALA A 121 -8.96 -0.45 10.71
N TYR A 122 -9.95 -1.27 11.10
CA TYR A 122 -9.81 -2.73 11.04
C TYR A 122 -9.81 -3.27 9.61
N GLU A 123 -10.37 -2.55 8.63
CA GLU A 123 -10.34 -2.96 7.24
C GLU A 123 -8.94 -2.75 6.64
N VAL A 124 -8.26 -1.69 7.05
CA VAL A 124 -6.83 -1.49 6.74
C VAL A 124 -6.01 -2.67 7.28
N LEU A 125 -6.26 -3.08 8.54
CA LEU A 125 -5.62 -4.26 9.12
C LEU A 125 -5.95 -5.55 8.35
N ARG A 126 -7.19 -5.73 7.89
CA ARG A 126 -7.57 -6.88 7.06
C ARG A 126 -6.81 -6.89 5.73
N VAL A 127 -6.68 -5.75 5.06
CA VAL A 127 -5.88 -5.64 3.82
C VAL A 127 -4.43 -6.01 4.09
N MET A 128 -3.84 -5.53 5.18
CA MET A 128 -2.47 -5.90 5.57
C MET A 128 -2.32 -7.40 5.82
N ALA A 129 -3.29 -8.02 6.50
CA ALA A 129 -3.29 -9.48 6.70
C ALA A 129 -3.37 -10.24 5.36
N LEU A 130 -4.17 -9.76 4.40
CA LEU A 130 -4.25 -10.35 3.05
C LEU A 130 -2.94 -10.18 2.27
N LEU A 131 -2.24 -9.05 2.43
CA LEU A 131 -0.92 -8.83 1.83
C LEU A 131 0.13 -9.76 2.44
N ILE A 132 0.12 -9.96 3.76
CA ILE A 132 0.99 -10.93 4.44
C ILE A 132 0.68 -12.35 3.98
N ALA A 133 -0.60 -12.74 3.91
CA ALA A 133 -1.00 -14.05 3.40
C ALA A 133 -0.54 -14.27 1.95
N ARG A 134 -0.59 -13.24 1.10
CA ARG A 134 -0.05 -13.28 -0.26
C ARG A 134 1.47 -13.49 -0.27
N MET A 135 2.20 -12.82 0.62
CA MET A 135 3.66 -12.99 0.71
C MET A 135 4.03 -14.42 1.10
N LEU A 136 3.26 -15.03 2.01
CA LEU A 136 3.47 -16.42 2.44
C LEU A 136 3.02 -17.46 1.41
N ALA A 137 1.97 -17.17 0.64
CA ALA A 137 1.40 -18.09 -0.35
C ALA A 137 1.24 -17.41 -1.73
N PRO A 138 2.33 -17.13 -2.47
CA PRO A 138 2.28 -16.32 -3.67
C PRO A 138 1.58 -17.02 -4.85
N ILE A 139 0.70 -16.29 -5.55
CA ILE A 139 0.08 -16.74 -6.80
C ILE A 139 0.65 -15.94 -7.98
N ARG A 140 1.14 -16.66 -9.01
CA ARG A 140 1.75 -16.07 -10.23
C ARG A 140 0.82 -15.14 -11.02
N LYS A 141 -0.49 -15.35 -10.92
CA LYS A 141 -1.53 -14.59 -11.65
C LYS A 141 -1.90 -13.25 -10.99
N GLY A 142 -1.17 -12.81 -9.96
CA GLY A 142 -1.43 -11.54 -9.27
C GLY A 142 -2.40 -11.66 -8.08
N ILE A 143 -2.66 -10.55 -7.39
CA ILE A 143 -3.38 -10.56 -6.09
C ILE A 143 -4.87 -10.88 -6.26
N ALA A 144 -5.47 -10.41 -7.34
CA ALA A 144 -6.88 -10.67 -7.65
C ALA A 144 -7.20 -12.17 -7.79
N ALA A 145 -6.20 -13.01 -8.11
CA ALA A 145 -6.38 -14.45 -8.23
C ALA A 145 -6.75 -15.11 -6.89
N HIS A 146 -6.38 -14.51 -5.75
CA HIS A 146 -6.74 -15.00 -4.42
C HIS A 146 -8.25 -14.87 -4.10
N TRP A 147 -9.01 -14.11 -4.89
CA TRP A 147 -10.47 -14.08 -4.82
C TRP A 147 -11.14 -15.12 -5.72
N SER A 148 -10.38 -15.88 -6.51
CA SER A 148 -10.95 -16.93 -7.35
C SER A 148 -11.38 -18.13 -6.50
N VAL A 149 -12.64 -18.52 -6.66
CA VAL A 149 -13.23 -19.72 -6.03
C VAL A 149 -13.04 -20.97 -6.91
N ALA A 150 -12.42 -20.82 -8.09
CA ALA A 150 -12.18 -21.92 -9.00
C ALA A 150 -11.25 -22.96 -8.36
N LYS A 151 -11.71 -24.20 -8.28
CA LYS A 151 -10.88 -25.34 -7.89
C LYS A 151 -10.14 -25.84 -9.12
N VAL A 152 -8.82 -25.98 -9.03
CA VAL A 152 -8.00 -26.54 -10.11
C VAL A 152 -7.40 -27.86 -9.59
N GLY A 153 -7.96 -28.98 -10.05
CA GLY A 153 -7.56 -30.31 -9.60
C GLY A 153 -7.80 -30.51 -8.09
N ALA A 154 -6.77 -30.97 -7.38
CA ALA A 154 -6.82 -31.22 -5.94
C ALA A 154 -6.59 -29.98 -5.07
N MET A 155 -6.30 -28.80 -5.64
CA MET A 155 -6.02 -27.60 -4.85
C MET A 155 -7.31 -27.00 -4.27
N PRO A 156 -7.32 -26.64 -2.97
CA PRO A 156 -8.46 -25.96 -2.37
C PRO A 156 -8.67 -24.58 -3.00
N ALA A 157 -9.93 -24.13 -3.03
CA ALA A 157 -10.27 -22.78 -3.49
C ALA A 157 -9.62 -21.71 -2.60
N ASN A 158 -9.25 -20.57 -3.19
CA ASN A 158 -8.70 -19.46 -2.43
C ASN A 158 -9.75 -18.85 -1.49
N ARG A 159 -9.29 -18.19 -0.43
CA ARG A 159 -10.13 -17.80 0.71
C ARG A 159 -10.22 -16.30 0.97
N PHE A 160 -9.63 -15.43 0.14
CA PHE A 160 -9.66 -13.98 0.42
C PHE A 160 -11.08 -13.43 0.47
N GLY A 161 -11.99 -13.98 -0.35
CA GLY A 161 -13.41 -13.62 -0.34
C GLY A 161 -14.14 -13.90 0.98
N LEU A 162 -13.59 -14.75 1.87
CA LEU A 162 -14.15 -14.97 3.22
C LEU A 162 -13.85 -13.81 4.17
N PHE A 163 -12.79 -13.03 3.91
CA PHE A 163 -12.32 -11.96 4.80
C PHE A 163 -12.65 -10.57 4.27
N MET A 164 -12.65 -10.40 2.95
CA MET A 164 -12.95 -9.14 2.28
C MET A 164 -13.46 -9.40 0.87
N SER A 165 -14.53 -8.70 0.45
CA SER A 165 -15.03 -8.81 -0.92
C SER A 165 -14.01 -8.22 -1.91
N LYS A 166 -13.98 -8.73 -3.15
CA LYS A 166 -13.00 -8.27 -4.16
C LYS A 166 -13.16 -6.78 -4.53
N ASN A 167 -14.38 -6.26 -4.40
CA ASN A 167 -14.71 -4.90 -4.80
C ASN A 167 -14.83 -3.95 -3.60
N ARG A 168 -14.46 -4.41 -2.40
CA ARG A 168 -14.27 -3.55 -1.22
C ARG A 168 -12.91 -2.86 -1.31
#